data_AF-A0AAE0CXY3-F1
#
_entry.id   AF-A0AAE0CXY3-F1
#
_cell.length_a   1.000
_cell.length_b   1.000
_cell.length_c   1.000
_cell.angle_alpha   90.00
_cell.angle_beta   90.00
_cell.angle_gamma   90.00
#
_symmetry.space_group_name_H-M   'P 1'
#
loop_
_entity.id
_entity.type
_entity.pdbx_description
1 polymer ?
#
loop_
_entity_poly.entity_id
_entity_poly.type
_entity_poly.pdbx_seq_one_letter_code
_entity_poly.pdbx_strand_id
1 'polypeptide(L)'
;MPCSNCRSRGVRCLLLPDSDICGTCHRLGIPCDASEDAICTLNRLVAESDRLDQAEVAEEAKFRERAAALQQKAEAYQKAQSELNESLAKLERLREQKRMVFRKGKVAVAESSEDVSTSTLESQSMGAWGTSNVDALFDWNPATPNFLSGES
;
A
#
# COMPACT_ATOMS: atom_id res chain seq x y z
N MET A 1 43.72 31.71 8.48
CA MET A 1 44.43 32.40 7.36
C MET A 1 45.30 33.52 7.94
N PRO A 2 46.43 33.91 7.31
CA PRO A 2 47.19 35.06 7.79
C PRO A 2 46.51 36.39 7.44
N CYS A 3 46.46 37.30 8.41
CA CYS A 3 46.01 38.68 8.22
C CYS A 3 46.88 39.41 7.18
N SER A 4 46.37 40.46 6.56
CA SER A 4 47.07 41.22 5.51
C SER A 4 48.43 41.74 5.99
N ASN A 5 48.55 42.12 7.27
CA ASN A 5 49.81 42.56 7.88
C ASN A 5 50.83 41.42 8.06
N CYS A 6 50.39 40.24 8.48
CA CYS A 6 51.28 39.08 8.59
C CYS A 6 51.65 38.53 7.20
N ARG A 7 50.71 38.58 6.26
CA ARG A 7 50.89 38.15 4.86
C ARG A 7 51.92 39.01 4.14
N SER A 8 51.81 40.33 4.23
CA SER A 8 52.76 41.28 3.60
C SER A 8 54.18 41.17 4.16
N ARG A 9 54.31 40.80 5.45
CA ARG A 9 55.60 40.65 6.13
C ARG A 9 56.18 39.23 6.07
N GLY A 10 55.45 38.27 5.49
CA GLY A 10 55.89 36.87 5.42
C GLY A 10 56.04 36.18 6.79
N VAL A 11 55.33 36.66 7.81
CA VAL A 11 55.41 36.14 9.19
C VAL A 11 54.21 35.27 9.54
N ARG A 12 54.39 34.34 10.49
CA ARG A 12 53.28 33.50 10.97
C ARG A 12 52.24 34.36 11.69
N CYS A 13 50.99 34.22 11.24
CA CYS A 13 49.84 34.84 11.87
C CYS A 13 49.20 33.83 12.82
N LEU A 14 49.34 34.05 14.12
CA LEU A 14 48.68 33.26 15.17
C LEU A 14 47.72 34.18 15.91
N LEU A 15 46.42 33.88 15.84
CA LEU A 15 45.41 34.57 16.61
C LEU A 15 45.64 34.29 18.10
N LEU A 16 45.50 35.29 18.96
CA LEU A 16 45.49 35.02 20.40
C LEU A 16 44.17 34.33 20.77
N PRO A 17 44.17 33.42 21.76
CA PRO A 17 42.93 32.94 22.34
C PRO A 17 42.14 34.12 22.93
N ASP A 18 40.84 34.16 22.68
CA ASP A 18 39.90 35.19 23.16
C ASP A 18 40.15 36.63 22.66
N SER A 19 40.88 36.78 21.54
CA SER A 19 41.11 38.09 20.92
C SER A 19 41.03 38.01 19.40
N ASP A 20 40.46 39.04 18.78
CA ASP A 20 40.38 39.17 17.32
C ASP A 20 41.72 39.61 16.69
N ILE A 21 42.75 39.81 17.53
CA ILE A 21 44.06 40.31 17.13
C ILE A 21 45.07 39.17 17.16
N CYS A 22 45.91 39.09 16.11
CA CYS A 22 47.01 38.14 16.09
C CYS A 22 48.20 38.62 16.94
N GLY A 23 48.98 37.68 17.48
CA GLY A 23 50.11 37.98 18.38
C GLY A 23 51.19 38.87 17.76
N THR A 24 51.23 38.97 16.43
CA THR A 24 52.13 39.88 15.72
C THR A 24 51.56 41.29 15.66
N CYS A 25 50.29 41.46 15.30
CA CYS A 25 49.63 42.77 15.29
C CYS A 25 49.47 43.36 16.69
N HIS A 26 49.16 42.51 17.69
CA HIS A 26 49.09 42.93 19.09
C HIS A 26 50.43 43.46 19.60
N ARG A 27 51.56 42.80 19.29
CA ARG A 27 52.90 43.26 19.66
C ARG A 27 53.31 44.57 18.98
N LEU A 28 52.80 44.81 17.77
CA LEU A 28 53.12 46.00 16.99
C LEU A 28 52.15 47.17 17.26
N GLY A 29 51.04 46.94 17.97
CA GLY A 29 50.00 47.94 18.19
C GLY A 29 49.27 48.36 16.92
N ILE A 30 49.15 47.47 15.93
CA ILE A 30 48.54 47.74 14.61
C ILE A 30 47.21 46.97 14.52
N PRO A 31 46.16 47.52 13.85
CA PRO A 31 44.92 46.79 13.61
C PRO A 31 45.16 45.48 12.85
N CYS A 32 44.37 44.47 13.22
CA CYS A 32 44.48 43.11 12.71
C CYS A 32 43.21 42.73 11.97
N ASP A 33 43.35 42.41 10.69
CA ASP A 33 42.28 41.94 9.81
C ASP A 33 42.19 40.41 9.77
N ALA A 34 42.75 39.71 10.75
CA ALA A 34 42.96 38.27 10.70
C ALA A 34 41.67 37.44 10.64
N SER A 35 40.54 37.96 11.12
CA SER A 35 39.59 37.01 11.73
C SER A 35 38.12 37.37 11.79
N GLU A 36 37.70 38.62 11.62
CA GLU A 36 36.31 38.96 11.88
C GLU A 36 35.37 38.27 10.87
N ASP A 37 35.62 38.47 9.57
CA ASP A 37 34.77 37.90 8.51
C ASP A 37 34.80 36.36 8.47
N ALA A 38 35.96 35.75 8.68
CA ALA A 38 36.11 34.30 8.59
C ALA A 38 35.49 33.56 9.78
N ILE A 39 35.64 34.09 11.00
CA ILE A 39 35.02 33.51 12.21
C ILE A 39 33.52 33.74 12.18
N CYS A 40 33.04 34.94 11.84
CA CYS A 40 31.61 35.21 11.71
C CYS A 40 30.96 34.32 10.63
N THR A 41 31.64 34.12 9.50
CA THR A 41 31.15 33.20 8.45
C THR A 41 31.12 31.75 8.94
N LEU A 42 32.14 31.28 9.65
CA LEU A 42 32.16 29.93 10.21
C LEU A 42 31.04 29.71 11.23
N ASN A 43 30.85 30.64 12.17
CA ASN A 43 29.78 30.55 13.15
C ASN A 43 28.39 30.54 12.49
N ARG A 44 28.21 31.33 11.43
CA ARG A 44 26.97 31.32 10.62
C ARG A 44 26.76 29.97 9.94
N LEU A 45 27.81 29.36 9.40
CA LEU A 45 27.73 28.05 8.76
C LEU A 45 27.44 26.93 9.76
N VAL A 46 28.04 26.96 10.95
CA VAL A 46 27.75 25.99 12.02
C VAL A 46 26.30 26.13 12.48
N ALA A 47 25.84 27.37 12.74
CA ALA A 47 24.45 27.60 13.12
C ALA A 47 23.44 27.15 12.06
N GLU A 48 23.76 27.33 10.78
CA GLU A 48 22.93 26.82 9.68
C GLU A 48 22.98 25.29 9.60
N SER A 49 24.15 24.68 9.82
CA SER A 49 24.29 23.21 9.89
C SER A 49 23.41 22.65 11.01
N ASP A 50 23.51 23.20 12.22
CA ASP A 50 22.71 22.75 13.37
C ASP A 50 21.20 22.92 13.11
N ARG A 51 20.82 24.01 12.43
CA ARG A 51 19.43 24.26 12.02
C ARG A 51 18.94 23.20 11.01
N LEU A 52 19.78 22.86 10.04
CA LEU A 52 19.47 21.84 9.04
C LEU A 52 19.38 20.44 9.67
N ASP A 53 20.29 20.09 10.57
CA ASP A 53 20.27 18.81 11.28
C ASP A 53 18.99 18.65 12.10
N GLN A 54 18.56 19.72 12.78
CA GLN A 54 17.28 19.72 13.52
C GLN A 54 16.08 19.57 12.58
N ALA A 55 16.10 20.22 11.42
CA ALA A 55 15.05 20.12 10.42
C ALA A 55 14.98 18.70 9.81
N GLU A 56 16.14 18.08 9.55
CA GLU A 56 16.25 16.71 9.06
C GLU A 56 15.65 15.72 10.07
N VAL A 57 16.05 15.80 11.34
CA VAL A 57 15.49 14.93 12.41
C VAL A 57 13.98 15.10 12.53
N ALA A 58 13.46 16.34 12.42
CA ALA A 58 12.03 16.60 12.47
C ALA A 58 11.27 16.00 11.28
N GLU A 59 11.83 16.07 10.07
CA GLU A 59 11.23 15.45 8.88
C GLU A 59 11.34 13.92 8.91
N GLU A 60 12.46 13.36 9.40
CA GLU A 60 12.57 11.92 9.62
C GLU A 60 11.50 11.41 10.58
N ALA A 61 11.24 12.14 11.68
CA ALA A 61 10.20 11.77 12.63
C ALA A 61 8.81 11.73 11.98
N LYS A 62 8.46 12.75 11.19
CA LYS A 62 7.20 12.79 10.42
C LYS A 62 7.13 11.66 9.39
N PHE A 63 8.24 11.36 8.72
CA PHE A 63 8.31 10.26 7.76
C PHE A 63 8.04 8.92 8.45
N ARG A 64 8.68 8.67 9.60
CA ARG A 64 8.47 7.44 10.39
C ARG A 64 7.03 7.29 10.86
N GLU A 65 6.42 8.38 11.34
CA GLU A 65 5.00 8.38 11.74
C GLU A 65 4.08 8.04 10.55
N ARG A 66 4.29 8.68 9.39
CA ARG A 66 3.53 8.38 8.17
C ARG A 66 3.74 6.95 7.69
N ALA A 67 4.97 6.45 7.74
CA ALA A 67 5.29 5.08 7.37
C ALA A 67 4.57 4.07 8.27
N ALA A 68 4.59 4.28 9.59
CA ALA A 68 3.86 3.44 10.53
C ALA A 68 2.34 3.45 10.28
N ALA A 69 1.76 4.63 10.01
CA ALA A 69 0.34 4.76 9.69
C ALA A 69 -0.02 4.05 8.36
N LEU A 70 0.83 4.12 7.35
CA LEU A 70 0.65 3.40 6.09
C LEU A 70 0.76 1.88 6.29
N GLN A 71 1.68 1.43 7.14
CA GLN A 71 1.84 0.01 7.45
C GLN A 71 0.57 -0.55 8.13
N GLN A 72 0.02 0.16 9.11
CA GLN A 72 -1.25 -0.24 9.74
C GLN A 72 -2.41 -0.33 8.73
N LYS A 73 -2.49 0.62 7.80
CA LYS A 73 -3.48 0.57 6.71
C LYS A 73 -3.26 -0.64 5.80
N ALA A 74 -2.01 -0.94 5.44
CA ALA A 74 -1.68 -2.11 4.62
C ALA A 74 -2.11 -3.42 5.29
N GLU A 75 -1.87 -3.56 6.60
CA GLU A 75 -2.33 -4.72 7.38
C GLU A 75 -3.86 -4.84 7.40
N ALA A 76 -4.58 -3.71 7.53
CA ALA A 76 -6.04 -3.69 7.46
C ALA A 76 -6.56 -4.11 6.07
N TYR A 77 -5.94 -3.62 4.99
CA TYR A 77 -6.29 -4.03 3.63
C TYR A 77 -6.01 -5.51 3.37
N GLN A 78 -4.92 -6.06 3.91
CA GLN A 78 -4.62 -7.49 3.79
C GLN A 78 -5.70 -8.35 4.48
N LYS A 79 -6.17 -7.95 5.67
CA LYS A 79 -7.27 -8.64 6.36
C LYS A 79 -8.57 -8.59 5.56
N ALA A 80 -8.95 -7.41 5.07
CA ALA A 80 -10.12 -7.27 4.22
C ALA A 80 -10.01 -8.12 2.94
N GLN A 81 -8.81 -8.20 2.35
CA GLN A 81 -8.58 -9.05 1.17
C GLN A 81 -8.68 -10.54 1.50
N SER A 82 -8.21 -10.98 2.68
CA SER A 82 -8.40 -12.38 3.11
C SER A 82 -9.87 -12.73 3.31
N GLU A 83 -10.67 -11.84 3.91
CA GLU A 83 -12.11 -12.05 4.10
C GLU A 83 -12.84 -12.15 2.76
N LEU A 84 -12.49 -11.29 1.80
CA LEU A 84 -13.02 -11.38 0.43
C LEU A 84 -12.65 -12.71 -0.23
N ASN A 85 -11.40 -13.14 -0.14
CA ASN A 85 -10.95 -14.41 -0.71
C ASN A 85 -11.67 -15.60 -0.09
N GLU A 86 -11.90 -15.61 1.23
CA GLU A 86 -12.68 -16.64 1.91
C GLU A 86 -14.14 -16.67 1.43
N SER A 87 -14.75 -15.49 1.26
CA SER A 87 -16.12 -15.39 0.75
C SER A 87 -16.24 -15.91 -0.69
N LEU A 88 -15.26 -15.63 -1.54
CA LEU A 88 -15.18 -16.13 -2.92
C LEU A 88 -15.00 -17.64 -2.94
N ALA A 89 -14.07 -18.18 -2.14
CA ALA A 89 -13.86 -19.62 -2.02
C ALA A 89 -15.13 -20.35 -1.54
N LYS A 90 -15.87 -19.75 -0.60
CA LYS A 90 -17.17 -20.28 -0.15
C LYS A 90 -18.20 -20.28 -1.28
N LEU A 91 -18.28 -19.19 -2.06
CA LEU A 91 -19.18 -19.09 -3.20
C LEU A 91 -18.85 -20.14 -4.27
N GLU A 92 -17.57 -20.37 -4.57
CA GLU A 92 -17.13 -21.39 -5.51
C GLU A 92 -17.51 -22.80 -5.07
N ARG A 93 -17.32 -23.13 -3.78
CA ARG A 93 -17.76 -24.41 -3.21
C ARG A 93 -19.27 -24.61 -3.35
N LEU A 94 -20.06 -23.58 -3.05
CA LEU A 94 -21.53 -23.65 -3.21
C LEU A 94 -21.93 -23.83 -4.66
N ARG A 95 -21.27 -23.14 -5.60
CA ARG A 95 -21.49 -23.33 -7.04
C ARG A 95 -21.17 -24.76 -7.47
N GLU A 96 -20.06 -25.33 -6.99
CA GLU A 96 -19.70 -26.71 -7.30
C GLU A 96 -20.69 -27.71 -6.71
N GLN A 97 -21.11 -27.53 -5.46
CA GLN A 97 -22.15 -28.34 -4.85
C GLN A 97 -23.47 -28.26 -5.64
N LYS A 98 -23.88 -27.06 -6.07
CA LYS A 98 -25.07 -26.88 -6.92
C LYS A 98 -24.93 -27.64 -8.25
N ARG A 99 -23.78 -27.55 -8.92
CA ARG A 99 -23.50 -28.30 -10.16
C ARG A 99 -23.56 -29.81 -9.95
N MET A 100 -23.01 -30.30 -8.83
CA MET A 100 -23.03 -31.72 -8.49
C MET A 100 -24.45 -32.23 -8.22
N VAL A 101 -25.25 -31.51 -7.43
CA VAL A 101 -26.66 -31.86 -7.16
C VAL A 101 -27.46 -31.86 -8.46
N PHE A 102 -27.28 -30.86 -9.32
CA PHE A 102 -27.95 -30.80 -10.61
C PHE A 102 -27.58 -31.99 -11.51
N ARG A 103 -26.29 -32.36 -11.56
CA ARG A 103 -25.83 -33.54 -12.30
C ARG A 103 -26.44 -34.84 -11.75
N LYS A 104 -26.45 -35.01 -10.42
CA LYS A 104 -27.07 -36.18 -9.76
C LYS A 104 -28.56 -36.26 -10.02
N GLY A 105 -29.27 -35.12 -9.96
CA GLY A 105 -30.70 -35.06 -10.27
C GLY A 105 -31.00 -35.49 -11.70
N LYS A 106 -30.18 -35.06 -12.68
CA LYS A 106 -30.30 -35.51 -14.07
C LYS A 106 -30.14 -37.03 -14.24
N VAL A 107 -29.15 -37.62 -13.56
CA VAL A 107 -28.93 -39.09 -13.59
C VAL A 107 -30.11 -39.83 -12.96
N ALA A 108 -30.56 -39.41 -11.77
CA ALA A 108 -31.68 -40.06 -11.09
C ALA A 108 -32.99 -40.02 -11.91
N VAL A 109 -33.26 -38.91 -12.60
CA VAL A 109 -34.42 -38.80 -13.51
C VAL A 109 -34.28 -39.73 -14.71
N ALA A 110 -33.09 -39.85 -15.30
CA ALA A 110 -32.83 -40.78 -16.39
C ALA A 110 -33.02 -42.25 -15.97
N GLU A 111 -32.43 -42.67 -14.84
CA GLU A 111 -32.57 -44.03 -14.29
C GLU A 111 -34.04 -44.35 -13.96
N SER A 112 -34.76 -43.41 -13.33
CA SER A 112 -36.20 -43.59 -13.05
C SER A 112 -37.05 -43.70 -14.33
N SER A 113 -36.63 -43.10 -15.44
CA SER A 113 -37.34 -43.20 -16.73
C SER A 113 -37.11 -44.57 -17.39
N GLU A 114 -35.94 -45.18 -17.17
CA GLU A 114 -35.62 -46.53 -17.66
C GLU A 114 -36.35 -47.62 -16.84
N ASP A 115 -36.46 -47.46 -15.51
CA ASP A 115 -37.22 -48.39 -14.65
C ASP A 115 -38.74 -48.30 -14.83
N VAL A 116 -39.25 -47.10 -15.17
CA VAL A 116 -40.66 -46.93 -15.56
C VAL A 116 -40.92 -47.61 -16.92
N SER A 117 -39.94 -47.66 -17.83
CA SER A 117 -40.16 -48.26 -19.15
C SER A 117 -40.33 -49.79 -19.11
N THR A 118 -39.77 -50.49 -18.12
CA THR A 118 -39.93 -51.95 -17.98
C THR A 118 -41.11 -52.36 -17.09
N SER A 119 -41.49 -51.55 -16.10
CA SER A 119 -42.64 -51.82 -15.22
C SER A 119 -43.99 -51.29 -15.76
N THR A 120 -43.96 -50.34 -16.70
CA THR A 120 -45.18 -49.69 -17.23
C THR A 120 -45.76 -50.40 -18.47
N LEU A 121 -44.96 -51.23 -19.15
CA LEU A 121 -45.42 -52.03 -20.29
C LEU A 121 -46.38 -53.17 -19.89
N GLU A 122 -46.50 -53.51 -18.60
CA GLU A 122 -47.49 -54.49 -18.11
C GLU A 122 -48.72 -53.85 -17.42
N SER A 123 -48.79 -52.52 -17.23
CA SER A 123 -49.89 -51.90 -16.45
C SER A 123 -50.56 -50.65 -17.02
N GLN A 124 -50.17 -50.13 -18.19
CA GLN A 124 -50.87 -49.00 -18.81
C GLN A 124 -51.63 -49.38 -20.08
N SER A 125 -52.78 -50.04 -19.89
CA SER A 125 -53.86 -50.09 -20.91
C SER A 125 -54.98 -49.08 -20.65
N MET A 126 -54.95 -48.26 -19.59
CA MET A 126 -55.95 -47.20 -19.37
C MET A 126 -55.38 -46.03 -18.57
N GLY A 127 -55.39 -44.82 -19.14
CA GLY A 127 -55.26 -43.58 -18.37
C GLY A 127 -54.33 -42.52 -18.97
N ALA A 128 -54.92 -41.53 -19.65
CA ALA A 128 -54.25 -40.35 -20.17
C ALA A 128 -53.71 -39.43 -19.06
N TRP A 129 -52.41 -39.09 -19.10
CA TRP A 129 -51.85 -37.93 -18.40
C TRP A 129 -50.76 -37.28 -19.27
N GLY A 130 -50.85 -35.95 -19.39
CA GLY A 130 -50.10 -35.13 -20.35
C GLY A 130 -48.60 -35.03 -20.06
N THR A 131 -47.83 -34.92 -21.12
CA THR A 131 -46.39 -34.69 -21.11
C THR A 131 -46.08 -33.24 -20.74
N SER A 132 -45.72 -32.99 -19.47
CA SER A 132 -45.16 -31.70 -19.06
C SER A 132 -43.71 -31.62 -19.53
N ASN A 133 -43.45 -30.81 -20.55
CA ASN A 133 -42.10 -30.56 -21.05
C ASN A 133 -41.35 -29.67 -20.05
N VAL A 134 -40.57 -30.31 -19.18
CA VAL A 134 -39.76 -29.66 -18.13
C VAL A 134 -38.51 -28.96 -18.67
N ASP A 135 -38.15 -29.15 -19.95
CA ASP A 135 -36.97 -28.52 -20.55
C ASP A 135 -37.14 -27.01 -20.77
N ALA A 136 -38.37 -26.51 -20.87
CA ALA A 136 -38.63 -25.08 -21.10
C ALA A 136 -38.58 -24.21 -19.82
N LEU A 137 -38.58 -24.81 -18.62
CA LEU A 137 -38.68 -24.05 -17.36
C LEU A 137 -37.32 -23.72 -16.73
N PHE A 138 -36.21 -24.30 -17.23
CA PHE A 138 -34.90 -24.27 -16.57
C PHE A 138 -33.74 -23.89 -17.50
N ASP A 139 -33.98 -23.06 -18.51
CA ASP A 139 -32.93 -22.49 -19.35
C ASP A 139 -32.26 -21.30 -18.63
N TRP A 140 -31.43 -21.61 -17.63
CA TRP A 140 -30.65 -20.62 -16.87
C TRP A 140 -29.35 -20.31 -17.61
N ASN A 141 -29.34 -19.21 -18.37
CA ASN A 141 -28.16 -18.72 -19.09
C ASN A 141 -27.27 -17.85 -18.18
N PRO A 142 -26.01 -18.24 -17.89
CA PRO A 142 -25.11 -17.47 -17.02
C PRO A 142 -24.54 -16.18 -17.66
N ALA A 143 -24.91 -15.84 -18.89
CA ALA A 143 -24.32 -14.71 -19.65
C ALA A 143 -25.15 -13.41 -19.67
N THR A 144 -26.33 -13.35 -19.04
CA THR A 144 -27.15 -12.12 -19.01
C THR A 144 -27.05 -11.41 -17.66
N PRO A 145 -26.40 -10.23 -17.57
CA PRO A 145 -26.48 -9.40 -16.39
C PRO A 145 -27.84 -8.69 -16.37
N ASN A 146 -28.77 -9.18 -15.55
CA ASN A 146 -29.99 -8.43 -15.22
C ASN A 146 -29.62 -7.27 -14.29
N PHE A 147 -29.18 -6.14 -14.87
CA PHE A 147 -29.30 -4.84 -14.23
C PHE A 147 -30.76 -4.40 -14.37
N LEU A 148 -31.58 -4.69 -13.36
CA LEU A 148 -32.81 -3.94 -13.16
C LEU A 148 -32.50 -2.83 -12.17
N SER A 149 -32.15 -1.67 -12.74
CA SER A 149 -32.27 -0.37 -12.10
C SER A 149 -33.71 -0.21 -11.62
N GLY A 150 -33.88 0.02 -10.32
CA GLY A 150 -35.14 0.43 -9.72
C GLY A 150 -34.97 1.78 -9.06
N GLU A 151 -35.06 2.84 -9.86
CA GLU A 151 -35.49 4.17 -9.40
C GLU A 151 -37.01 4.21 -9.48
N SER A 152 -37.64 4.54 -8.35
CA SER A 152 -38.77 5.49 -8.15
C SER A 152 -39.61 5.07 -6.95
#